data_AF-A0A7X8N2E3-F1
#
_entry.id   AF-A0A7X8N2E3-F1
#
_cell.length_a   1.000
_cell.length_b   1.000
_cell.length_c   1.000
_cell.angle_alpha   90.00
_cell.angle_beta   90.00
_cell.angle_gamma   90.00
#
_symmetry.space_group_name_H-M   'P 1'
#
loop_
_entity.id
_entity.type
_entity.pdbx_description
1 polymer ?
#
loop_
_entity_poly.entity_id
_entity_poly.type
_entity_poly.pdbx_seq_one_letter_code
_entity_poly.pdbx_strand_id
1 'polypeptide(L)'
;MKRKQFLLLNLIVVLASLLLGCSEKTDTDTEWKESALFESGGYTMIGEQGRIGFIYDDSENDRFYPNKEQKYMWHLWGDNEELEGKFKITATHENDKKPFTILDRPLGGANNGADQHVPSMMSLPESGLWKLDAYVGDNLFGSVFVKVHEKE
;
A
#
# COMPACT_ATOMS: atom_id res chain seq x y z
N MET A 1 -44.53 10.65 -70.47
CA MET A 1 -44.56 9.22 -70.84
C MET A 1 -43.74 8.42 -69.84
N LYS A 2 -44.26 7.26 -69.41
CA LYS A 2 -43.77 6.44 -68.29
C LYS A 2 -42.47 5.68 -68.60
N ARG A 3 -41.90 5.11 -67.52
CA ARG A 3 -41.07 3.88 -67.39
C ARG A 3 -39.56 4.12 -67.52
N LYS A 4 -38.68 3.47 -66.75
CA LYS A 4 -38.79 2.46 -65.68
C LYS A 4 -37.41 2.36 -65.01
N GLN A 5 -37.40 1.95 -63.75
CA GLN A 5 -36.22 1.51 -63.00
C GLN A 5 -35.44 0.42 -63.76
N PHE A 6 -34.12 0.43 -63.61
CA PHE A 6 -33.32 -0.81 -63.64
C PHE A 6 -32.24 -0.74 -62.56
N LEU A 7 -32.24 -1.76 -61.70
CA LEU A 7 -31.24 -2.05 -60.68
C LEU A 7 -29.85 -2.17 -61.31
N LEU A 8 -28.78 -1.92 -60.54
CA LEU A 8 -27.77 -2.94 -60.25
C LEU A 8 -26.86 -2.51 -59.10
N LEU A 9 -26.75 -3.46 -58.18
CA LEU A 9 -25.97 -3.54 -56.95
C LEU A 9 -24.46 -3.44 -57.22
N ASN A 10 -23.72 -2.64 -56.45
CA ASN A 10 -22.28 -2.86 -56.22
C ASN A 10 -21.86 -2.27 -54.87
N LEU A 11 -22.00 -3.12 -53.85
CA LEU A 11 -21.03 -3.42 -52.79
C LEU A 11 -19.82 -2.46 -52.70
N ILE A 12 -19.88 -1.48 -51.80
CA ILE A 12 -18.68 -0.91 -51.17
C ILE A 12 -18.76 -1.27 -49.69
N VAL A 13 -18.23 -2.45 -49.40
CA VAL A 13 -17.72 -2.84 -48.09
C VAL A 13 -16.60 -1.86 -47.72
N VAL A 14 -16.38 -1.69 -46.42
CA VAL A 14 -15.30 -0.94 -45.75
C VAL A 14 -15.75 0.43 -45.19
N LEU A 15 -16.33 0.37 -43.99
CA LEU A 15 -15.86 1.19 -42.87
C LEU A 15 -16.16 0.40 -41.58
N ALA A 16 -15.35 -0.63 -41.31
CA ALA A 16 -14.34 -0.55 -40.26
C ALA A 16 -14.96 -0.25 -38.88
N SER A 17 -15.51 -1.33 -38.31
CA SER A 17 -15.55 -1.67 -36.89
C SER A 17 -14.68 -0.81 -35.96
N LEU A 18 -15.30 0.16 -35.33
CA LEU A 18 -14.95 0.71 -34.02
C LEU A 18 -16.32 0.80 -33.32
N LEU A 19 -16.67 -0.08 -32.39
CA LEU A 19 -16.29 0.02 -30.99
C LEU A 19 -16.52 -1.35 -30.32
N LEU A 20 -15.49 -2.20 -30.30
CA LEU A 20 -15.37 -3.22 -29.25
C LEU A 20 -14.72 -2.53 -28.06
N GLY A 21 -15.52 -1.79 -27.28
CA GLY A 21 -15.10 -1.26 -25.99
C GLY A 21 -15.13 -2.38 -24.95
N CYS A 22 -14.13 -3.26 -24.98
CA CYS A 22 -13.90 -4.25 -23.94
C CYS A 22 -12.74 -3.77 -23.04
N SER A 23 -13.14 -3.30 -21.85
CA SER A 23 -12.47 -3.38 -20.55
C SER A 23 -10.95 -3.15 -20.51
N GLU A 24 -10.54 -1.95 -20.11
CA GLU A 24 -9.28 -1.78 -19.40
C GLU A 24 -9.59 -1.67 -17.90
N LYS A 25 -9.39 -2.77 -17.18
CA LYS A 25 -9.30 -2.73 -15.73
C LYS A 25 -8.01 -1.97 -15.42
N THR A 26 -8.13 -0.79 -14.85
CA THR A 26 -7.00 -0.10 -14.23
C THR A 26 -6.68 -0.82 -12.92
N ASP A 27 -6.07 -2.01 -13.01
CA ASP A 27 -5.20 -2.49 -11.93
C ASP A 27 -3.98 -1.57 -11.99
N THR A 28 -3.95 -0.53 -11.15
CA THR A 28 -2.70 0.16 -10.82
C THR A 28 -1.78 -0.90 -10.26
N ASP A 29 -0.82 -1.34 -11.06
CA ASP A 29 0.18 -2.35 -10.71
C ASP A 29 0.93 -1.84 -9.48
N THR A 30 0.49 -2.30 -8.30
CA THR A 30 1.18 -1.99 -7.06
C THR A 30 2.49 -2.76 -7.14
N GLU A 31 3.60 -2.06 -7.32
CA GLU A 31 4.91 -2.69 -7.25
C GLU A 31 5.11 -3.23 -5.83
N TRP A 32 4.82 -4.52 -5.64
CA TRP A 32 5.07 -5.24 -4.40
C TRP A 32 6.57 -5.37 -4.21
N LYS A 33 7.15 -4.37 -3.56
CA LYS A 33 8.56 -4.29 -3.23
C LYS A 33 8.69 -3.79 -1.80
N GLU A 34 9.56 -4.43 -1.04
CA GLU A 34 9.87 -4.01 0.32
C GLU A 34 10.34 -2.55 0.37
N SER A 35 9.84 -1.82 1.38
CA SER A 35 10.19 -0.42 1.58
C SER A 35 11.68 -0.25 1.87
N ALA A 36 12.23 0.91 1.51
CA ALA A 36 13.63 1.19 1.74
C ALA A 36 13.95 1.31 3.24
N LEU A 37 15.19 0.95 3.59
CA LEU A 37 15.76 1.26 4.90
C LEU A 37 16.33 2.67 4.89
N PHE A 38 16.19 3.39 6.00
CA PHE A 38 16.76 4.72 6.21
C PHE A 38 17.11 4.94 7.69
N GLU A 39 17.95 5.93 7.96
CA GLU A 39 18.39 6.27 9.32
C GLU A 39 17.61 7.47 9.88
N SER A 40 17.16 7.38 11.13
CA SER A 40 16.61 8.51 11.87
C SER A 40 16.73 8.30 13.38
N GLY A 41 17.06 9.37 14.11
CA GLY A 41 17.17 9.30 15.59
C GLY A 41 18.16 8.27 16.13
N GLY A 42 19.13 7.83 15.33
CA GLY A 42 20.09 6.77 15.70
C GLY A 42 19.58 5.34 15.50
N TYR A 43 18.46 5.17 14.79
CA TYR A 43 17.87 3.88 14.44
C TYR A 43 17.78 3.71 12.92
N THR A 44 17.98 2.48 12.46
CA THR A 44 17.55 2.03 11.14
C THR A 44 16.03 1.83 11.16
N MET A 45 15.38 2.30 10.11
CA MET A 45 13.93 2.26 9.94
C MET A 45 13.56 1.75 8.57
N ILE A 46 12.43 1.05 8.48
CA ILE A 46 11.80 0.69 7.22
C ILE A 46 10.62 1.60 6.93
N GLY A 47 10.50 2.09 5.69
CA GLY A 47 9.35 2.89 5.26
C GLY A 47 9.67 3.94 4.19
N GLU A 48 9.02 5.09 4.30
CA GLU A 48 9.15 6.25 3.44
C GLU A 48 9.91 7.36 4.19
N GLN A 49 11.18 7.58 3.83
CA GLN A 49 12.04 8.56 4.52
C GLN A 49 11.42 9.96 4.51
N GLY A 50 11.34 10.58 5.69
CA GLY A 50 10.74 11.90 5.86
C GLY A 50 9.21 11.91 5.87
N ARG A 51 8.57 10.74 5.84
CA ARG A 51 7.12 10.61 5.95
C ARG A 51 6.70 9.64 7.05
N ILE A 52 7.01 8.36 6.91
CA ILE A 52 6.65 7.33 7.90
C ILE A 52 7.63 6.17 7.91
N GLY A 53 7.89 5.62 9.07
CA GLY A 53 8.59 4.35 9.19
C GLY A 53 8.52 3.79 10.60
N PHE A 54 9.07 2.60 10.81
CA PHE A 54 9.27 2.05 12.14
C PHE A 54 10.64 1.43 12.28
N ILE A 55 11.14 1.35 13.51
CA ILE A 55 12.45 0.78 13.81
C ILE A 55 12.49 -0.67 13.31
N TYR A 56 13.41 -0.94 12.39
CA TYR A 56 13.59 -2.20 11.70
C TYR A 56 14.95 -2.16 10.99
N ASP A 57 15.81 -3.15 11.24
CA ASP A 57 17.17 -3.21 10.68
C ASP A 57 17.42 -4.43 9.80
N ASP A 58 16.38 -5.22 9.50
CA ASP A 58 16.46 -6.49 8.77
C ASP A 58 17.37 -7.56 9.44
N SER A 59 17.71 -7.41 10.72
CA SER A 59 18.37 -8.47 11.49
C SER A 59 17.43 -9.64 11.74
N GLU A 60 17.98 -10.83 12.00
CA GLU A 60 17.19 -12.03 12.32
C GLU A 60 16.25 -11.83 13.52
N ASN A 61 16.58 -10.92 14.44
CA ASN A 61 15.72 -10.63 15.58
C ASN A 61 14.55 -9.72 15.22
N ASP A 62 14.71 -8.80 14.26
CA ASP A 62 13.73 -7.77 13.89
C ASP A 62 12.91 -8.09 12.64
N ARG A 63 13.32 -9.11 11.87
CA ARG A 63 12.53 -9.63 10.73
C ARG A 63 11.17 -10.16 11.17
N PHE A 64 10.20 -10.03 10.26
CA PHE A 64 8.91 -10.67 10.44
C PHE A 64 8.97 -12.16 10.08
N TYR A 65 8.37 -12.96 10.96
CA TYR A 65 8.11 -14.38 10.72
C TYR A 65 6.62 -14.69 10.96
N PRO A 66 6.05 -15.69 10.28
CA PRO A 66 4.64 -16.01 10.38
C PRO A 66 4.20 -16.21 11.83
N ASN A 67 3.18 -15.47 12.24
CA ASN A 67 2.57 -15.48 13.57
C ASN A 67 3.50 -15.08 14.74
N LYS A 68 4.74 -14.65 14.48
CA LYS A 68 5.64 -14.13 15.53
C LYS A 68 5.18 -12.73 15.91
N GLU A 69 4.75 -12.57 17.16
CA GLU A 69 4.39 -11.26 17.71
C GLU A 69 5.66 -10.50 18.13
N GLN A 70 5.79 -9.26 17.65
CA GLN A 70 6.94 -8.42 17.96
C GLN A 70 6.56 -6.95 18.13
N LYS A 71 7.37 -6.24 18.92
CA LYS A 71 7.20 -4.83 19.18
C LYS A 71 7.92 -3.99 18.13
N TYR A 72 7.19 -3.05 17.54
CA TYR A 72 7.76 -2.06 16.63
C TYR A 72 7.38 -0.65 17.08
N MET A 73 8.24 0.33 16.80
CA MET A 73 7.97 1.73 17.13
C MET A 73 7.86 2.55 15.85
N TRP A 74 6.64 2.97 15.55
CA TRP A 74 6.30 3.81 14.42
C TRP A 74 6.69 5.25 14.70
N HIS A 75 7.14 5.94 13.65
CA HIS A 75 7.59 7.31 13.61
C HIS A 75 6.93 7.98 12.40
N LEU A 76 6.33 9.15 12.64
CA LEU A 76 5.62 9.93 11.64
C LEU A 76 6.24 11.32 11.55
N TRP A 77 6.55 11.75 10.33
CA TRP A 77 7.02 13.10 9.99
C TRP A 77 5.97 13.78 9.12
N GLY A 78 5.37 14.82 9.65
CA GLY A 78 4.22 15.48 9.05
C GLY A 78 3.85 16.74 9.82
N ASP A 79 3.01 17.57 9.23
CA ASP A 79 2.55 18.76 9.93
C ASP A 79 1.46 18.45 10.96
N ASN A 80 1.11 19.45 11.77
CA ASN A 80 0.14 19.29 12.84
C ASN A 80 -1.27 18.92 12.33
N GLU A 81 -1.64 19.34 11.11
CA GLU A 81 -2.96 19.07 10.54
C GLU A 81 -3.04 17.62 10.07
N GLU A 82 -1.97 17.10 9.47
CA GLU A 82 -1.85 15.70 9.06
C GLU A 82 -1.77 14.73 10.25
N LEU A 83 -1.27 15.21 11.39
CA LEU A 83 -1.06 14.43 12.61
C LEU A 83 -2.20 14.59 13.63
N GLU A 84 -3.37 15.06 13.19
CA GLU A 84 -4.57 15.17 14.00
C GLU A 84 -5.44 13.90 13.91
N GLY A 85 -5.50 13.12 14.99
CA GLY A 85 -6.42 11.99 15.11
C GLY A 85 -5.79 10.73 15.70
N LYS A 86 -6.47 9.60 15.48
CA LYS A 86 -5.95 8.28 15.87
C LYS A 86 -5.08 7.71 14.78
N PHE A 87 -4.03 7.01 15.19
CA PHE A 87 -3.19 6.23 14.31
C PHE A 87 -3.77 4.82 14.16
N LYS A 88 -3.97 4.39 12.91
CA LYS A 88 -4.52 3.08 12.56
C LYS A 88 -3.64 2.42 11.51
N ILE A 89 -3.39 1.12 11.66
CA ILE A 89 -2.67 0.32 10.66
C ILE A 89 -3.55 -0.80 10.16
N THR A 90 -3.62 -0.95 8.85
CA THR A 90 -4.21 -2.13 8.20
C THR A 90 -3.16 -2.87 7.38
N ALA A 91 -3.19 -4.19 7.40
CA ALA A 91 -2.28 -5.04 6.65
C ALA A 91 -3.01 -5.78 5.54
N THR A 92 -2.43 -5.77 4.34
CA THR A 92 -2.90 -6.52 3.15
C THR A 92 -1.75 -7.38 2.63
N HIS A 93 -2.02 -8.64 2.30
CA HIS A 93 -1.03 -9.55 1.73
C HIS A 93 -0.97 -9.41 0.21
N GLU A 94 0.16 -9.75 -0.39
CA GLU A 94 0.30 -9.71 -1.86
C GLU A 94 -0.65 -10.66 -2.59
N ASN A 95 -1.01 -11.79 -1.98
CA ASN A 95 -1.91 -12.78 -2.58
C ASN A 95 -3.36 -12.68 -2.08
N ASP A 96 -3.59 -12.08 -0.90
CA ASP A 96 -4.92 -11.85 -0.34
C ASP A 96 -5.22 -10.36 -0.20
N LYS A 97 -6.20 -9.89 -0.99
CA LYS A 97 -6.64 -8.49 -1.02
C LYS A 97 -7.57 -8.12 0.16
N LYS A 98 -7.77 -8.98 1.15
CA LYS A 98 -8.60 -8.67 2.32
C LYS A 98 -7.76 -8.05 3.45
N PRO A 99 -7.86 -6.73 3.69
CA PRO A 99 -7.13 -6.10 4.77
C PRO A 99 -7.69 -6.49 6.15
N PHE A 100 -6.83 -6.49 7.15
CA PHE A 100 -7.23 -6.51 8.57
C PHE A 100 -6.52 -5.42 9.37
N THR A 101 -7.16 -4.92 10.41
CA THR A 101 -6.58 -3.90 11.30
C THR A 101 -5.61 -4.54 12.29
N ILE A 102 -4.38 -4.04 12.34
CA ILE A 102 -3.36 -4.43 13.33
C ILE A 102 -3.55 -3.62 14.62
N LEU A 103 -3.73 -2.30 14.50
CA LEU A 103 -3.85 -1.40 15.64
C LEU A 103 -4.71 -0.19 15.31
N ASP A 104 -5.30 0.39 16.34
CA ASP A 104 -6.02 1.66 16.34
C ASP A 104 -5.82 2.30 17.73
N ARG A 105 -5.04 3.40 17.80
CA ARG A 105 -4.72 4.08 19.07
C ARG A 105 -4.31 5.54 18.86
N PRO A 106 -4.34 6.37 19.91
CA PRO A 106 -3.84 7.74 19.83
C PRO A 106 -2.36 7.81 19.42
N LEU A 107 -1.99 8.90 18.73
CA LEU A 107 -0.60 9.29 18.51
C LEU A 107 0.08 9.65 19.84
N GLY A 108 1.40 9.48 19.90
CA GLY A 108 2.23 9.87 21.03
C GLY A 108 2.61 11.34 21.01
N GLY A 109 3.89 11.61 21.25
CA GLY A 109 4.52 12.91 21.02
C GLY A 109 5.78 12.75 20.18
N ALA A 110 6.52 13.84 19.95
CA ALA A 110 7.80 13.77 19.26
C ALA A 110 8.79 12.81 19.95
N ASN A 111 9.46 11.98 19.16
CA ASN A 111 10.46 11.03 19.64
C ASN A 111 11.43 10.64 18.52
N ASN A 112 12.70 10.37 18.84
CA ASN A 112 13.74 9.95 17.87
C ASN A 112 13.81 10.80 16.58
N GLY A 113 13.53 12.11 16.68
CA GLY A 113 13.55 13.02 15.52
C GLY A 113 12.29 13.01 14.65
N ALA A 114 11.25 12.25 15.01
CA ALA A 114 9.92 12.32 14.41
C ALA A 114 8.99 13.26 15.19
N ASP A 115 7.99 13.80 14.50
CA ASP A 115 6.99 14.69 15.08
C ASP A 115 6.02 13.92 15.98
N GLN A 116 5.72 12.66 15.62
CA GLN A 116 4.91 11.75 16.40
C GLN A 116 5.44 10.32 16.38
N HIS A 117 5.16 9.56 17.42
CA HIS A 117 5.49 8.12 17.49
C HIS A 117 4.34 7.29 18.05
N VAL A 118 4.33 5.99 17.71
CA VAL A 118 3.38 5.01 18.26
C VAL A 118 4.05 3.64 18.44
N PRO A 119 4.08 3.05 19.65
CA PRO A 119 4.47 1.66 19.81
C PRO A 119 3.34 0.72 19.37
N SER A 120 3.69 -0.38 18.70
CA SER A 120 2.79 -1.45 18.28
C SER A 120 3.29 -2.82 18.72
N MET A 121 2.36 -3.76 18.90
CA MET A 121 2.64 -5.20 18.86
C MET A 121 2.05 -5.70 17.55
N MET A 122 2.85 -6.30 16.68
CA MET A 122 2.42 -6.75 15.35
C MET A 122 2.76 -8.22 15.16
N SER A 123 1.85 -8.93 14.49
CA SER A 123 2.03 -10.30 14.06
C SER A 123 1.35 -10.44 12.70
N LEU A 124 2.05 -11.02 11.72
CA LEU A 124 1.56 -11.23 10.35
C LEU A 124 1.47 -12.75 10.11
N PRO A 125 0.34 -13.26 9.59
CA PRO A 125 0.04 -14.68 9.65
C PRO A 125 0.81 -15.54 8.64
N GLU A 126 1.24 -14.96 7.51
CA GLU A 126 1.75 -15.69 6.36
C GLU A 126 3.03 -15.04 5.82
N SER A 127 3.92 -15.87 5.25
CA SER A 127 5.12 -15.41 4.54
C SER A 127 4.76 -14.66 3.25
N GLY A 128 5.66 -13.81 2.79
CA GLY A 128 5.48 -13.00 1.58
C GLY A 128 5.47 -11.51 1.88
N LEU A 129 5.13 -10.70 0.89
CA LEU A 129 5.07 -9.26 1.03
C LEU A 129 3.72 -8.81 1.62
N TRP A 130 3.81 -7.85 2.53
CA TRP A 130 2.67 -7.23 3.19
C TRP A 130 2.74 -5.73 3.02
N LYS A 131 1.60 -5.13 2.64
CA LYS A 131 1.40 -3.70 2.61
C LYS A 131 0.73 -3.27 3.91
N LEU A 132 1.41 -2.41 4.65
CA LEU A 132 0.92 -1.81 5.89
C LEU A 132 0.48 -0.37 5.59
N ASP A 133 -0.81 -0.18 5.41
CA ASP A 133 -1.38 1.16 5.23
C ASP A 133 -1.58 1.81 6.59
N ALA A 134 -0.94 2.95 6.79
CA ALA A 134 -0.95 3.71 8.02
C ALA A 134 -1.81 4.96 7.85
N TYR A 135 -2.80 5.11 8.71
CA TYR A 135 -3.78 6.19 8.68
C TYR A 135 -3.64 7.07 9.92
N VAL A 136 -3.84 8.37 9.74
CA VAL A 136 -4.13 9.30 10.83
C VAL A 136 -5.53 9.84 10.63
N GLY A 137 -6.40 9.58 11.61
CA GLY A 137 -7.85 9.75 11.44
C GLY A 137 -8.37 8.86 10.31
N ASP A 138 -9.00 9.48 9.32
CA ASP A 138 -9.53 8.80 8.13
C ASP A 138 -8.62 8.93 6.90
N ASN A 139 -7.51 9.65 7.02
CA ASN A 139 -6.59 9.93 5.91
C ASN A 139 -5.45 8.90 5.88
N LEU A 140 -5.14 8.38 4.68
CA LEU A 140 -3.93 7.59 4.48
C LEU A 140 -2.73 8.52 4.63
N PHE A 141 -1.87 8.21 5.60
CA PHE A 141 -0.68 8.99 5.89
C PHE A 141 0.53 8.47 5.09
N GLY A 142 0.66 7.16 4.95
CA GLY A 142 1.67 6.51 4.11
C GLY A 142 1.55 4.99 4.15
N SER A 143 2.37 4.29 3.36
CA SER A 143 2.33 2.82 3.27
C SER A 143 3.73 2.24 3.42
N VAL A 144 3.87 1.22 4.28
CA VAL A 144 5.14 0.50 4.47
C VAL A 144 4.99 -0.93 3.98
N PHE A 145 5.86 -1.37 3.08
CA PHE A 145 5.90 -2.74 2.59
C PHE A 145 6.99 -3.50 3.34
N VAL A 146 6.61 -4.65 3.90
CA VAL A 146 7.55 -5.53 4.63
C VAL A 146 7.49 -6.94 4.12
N LYS A 147 8.61 -7.65 4.23
CA LYS A 147 8.69 -9.08 3.95
C LYS A 147 8.54 -9.90 5.22
N VAL A 148 7.67 -10.91 5.15
CA VAL A 148 7.57 -11.98 6.15
C VAL A 148 8.32 -13.21 5.62
N HIS A 149 9.35 -13.65 6.36
CA HIS A 149 10.28 -14.71 5.95
C HIS A 149 9.78 -16.10 6.36
N GLU A 150 10.12 -17.15 5.61
CA GLU A 150 9.57 -18.49 5.87
C GLU A 150 10.03 -19.16 7.17
N LYS A 151 11.20 -18.80 7.72
CA LYS A 151 11.79 -19.42 8.93
C LYS A 151 12.71 -18.47 9.66
N GLU A 152 12.59 -18.44 10.99
CA GLU A 152 13.53 -17.82 11.93
C GLU A 152 14.87 -18.54 11.97
#